data_AF-A0A7S2V8W2-F1
#
_entry.id   AF-A0A7S2V8W2-F1
#
_cell.length_a   1.000
_cell.length_b   1.000
_cell.length_c   1.000
_cell.angle_alpha   90.00
_cell.angle_beta   90.00
_cell.angle_gamma   90.00
#
_symmetry.space_group_name_H-M   'P 1'
#
loop_
_entity.id
_entity.type
_entity.pdbx_description
1 polymer ?
#
loop_
_entity_poly.entity_id
_entity_poly.type
_entity_poly.pdbx_seq_one_letter_code
_entity_poly.pdbx_strand_id
1 'polypeptide(L)'
;KLEAIKFTLILIIAPLLACIYTLYSIVVNGEKKNPPLAPFGMFETVRALSGSEFPHFMLQCSQKVGSIFRLPLPSWSGIFVVGDKDVARQILTDPLSTKPAEIYEPFNCATGGKTMVTSNGEYWKN
;
A
#
# COMPACT_ATOMS: atom_id res chain seq x y z
N LYS A 1 49.11 -23.44 6.51
CA LYS A 1 48.50 -23.13 7.84
C LYS A 1 47.66 -21.85 7.79
N LEU A 2 48.18 -20.73 7.29
CA LEU A 2 47.44 -19.47 7.19
C LEU A 2 46.17 -19.54 6.31
N GLU A 3 46.25 -20.19 5.16
CA GLU A 3 45.10 -20.36 4.24
C GLU A 3 43.98 -21.22 4.84
N ALA A 4 44.34 -22.26 5.61
CA ALA A 4 43.36 -23.10 6.30
C ALA A 4 42.58 -22.30 7.37
N ILE A 5 43.26 -21.40 8.09
CA ILE A 5 42.67 -20.53 9.12
C ILE A 5 41.71 -19.50 8.49
N LYS A 6 42.08 -18.90 7.35
CA LYS A 6 41.19 -18.00 6.60
C LYS A 6 39.90 -18.70 6.16
N PHE A 7 40.02 -19.93 5.66
CA PHE A 7 38.88 -20.71 5.21
C PHE A 7 37.92 -21.06 6.36
N THR A 8 38.47 -21.39 7.54
CA THR A 8 37.64 -21.66 8.74
C THR A 8 36.95 -20.40 9.25
N LEU A 9 37.62 -19.26 9.23
CA LEU A 9 37.03 -17.97 9.64
C LEU A 9 35.89 -17.56 8.71
N ILE A 10 36.04 -17.71 7.39
CA ILE A 10 34.98 -17.40 6.42
C ILE A 10 33.75 -18.30 6.63
N LEU A 11 33.97 -19.60 6.88
CA LEU A 11 32.90 -20.57 7.15
C LEU A 11 32.09 -20.25 8.40
N ILE A 12 32.65 -19.52 9.38
CA ILE A 12 31.96 -19.15 10.62
C ILE A 12 31.33 -17.75 10.50
N ILE A 13 32.05 -16.80 9.90
CA ILE A 13 31.61 -15.40 9.81
C ILE A 13 30.45 -15.25 8.81
N ALA A 14 30.51 -15.93 7.66
CA ALA A 14 29.46 -15.85 6.64
C ALA A 14 28.06 -16.26 7.15
N PRO A 15 27.87 -17.41 7.83
CA PRO A 15 26.57 -17.78 8.37
C PRO A 15 26.15 -16.89 9.54
N LEU A 16 27.08 -16.39 10.35
CA LEU A 16 26.78 -15.41 11.40
C LEU A 16 26.21 -14.11 10.82
N LEU A 17 26.84 -13.57 9.77
CA LEU A 17 26.34 -12.38 9.09
C LEU A 17 25.00 -12.64 8.40
N ALA A 18 24.80 -13.81 7.79
CA ALA A 18 23.53 -14.20 7.21
C ALA A 18 22.42 -14.30 8.28
N CYS A 19 22.69 -14.90 9.43
CA CYS A 19 21.76 -14.97 10.56
C CYS A 19 21.43 -13.58 11.13
N ILE A 20 22.41 -12.69 11.25
CA ILE A 20 22.17 -11.31 11.70
C ILE A 20 21.30 -10.58 10.68
N TYR A 21 21.55 -10.75 9.38
CA TYR A 21 20.74 -10.13 8.33
C TYR A 21 19.31 -10.67 8.28
N THR A 22 19.10 -11.98 8.49
CA THR A 22 17.74 -12.55 8.54
C THR A 22 16.99 -12.08 9.77
N LEU A 23 17.62 -12.05 10.95
CA LEU A 23 17.01 -11.51 12.16
C LEU A 23 16.70 -10.02 12.02
N TYR A 24 17.63 -9.24 11.48
CA TYR A 24 17.41 -7.83 11.18
C TYR A 24 16.25 -7.64 10.21
N SER A 25 16.19 -8.43 9.14
CA SER A 25 15.10 -8.32 8.17
C SER A 25 13.75 -8.79 8.74
N ILE A 26 13.69 -9.74 9.67
CA ILE A 26 12.46 -10.13 10.37
C ILE A 26 12.00 -9.05 11.34
N VAL A 27 12.92 -8.44 12.10
CA VAL A 27 12.60 -7.36 13.05
C VAL A 27 12.17 -6.10 12.31
N VAL A 28 12.89 -5.72 11.25
CA VAL A 28 12.59 -4.51 10.46
C VAL A 28 11.37 -4.70 9.58
N ASN A 29 11.19 -5.87 8.96
CA ASN A 29 9.97 -6.20 8.23
C ASN A 29 8.90 -6.80 9.15
N GLY A 30 8.93 -6.47 10.45
CA GLY A 30 7.99 -6.93 11.47
C GLY A 30 6.60 -7.05 10.88
N GLU A 31 5.98 -8.22 11.08
CA GLU A 31 4.79 -8.73 10.39
C GLU A 31 4.05 -7.63 9.61
N LYS A 32 4.31 -7.53 8.30
CA LYS A 32 3.59 -6.63 7.40
C LYS A 32 2.12 -7.03 7.42
N LYS A 33 1.40 -6.57 8.42
CA LYS A 33 0.01 -6.95 8.67
C LYS A 33 -0.81 -6.13 7.70
N ASN A 34 -1.43 -6.82 6.75
CA ASN A 34 -2.36 -6.20 5.83
C ASN A 34 -3.44 -5.43 6.64
N PRO A 35 -3.89 -4.26 6.16
CA PRO A 35 -5.00 -3.55 6.76
C PRO A 35 -6.21 -4.46 7.01
N PRO A 36 -7.03 -4.16 8.04
CA PRO A 36 -8.22 -4.95 8.34
C PRO A 36 -9.17 -5.00 7.14
N LEU A 37 -9.86 -6.13 6.97
CA LEU A 37 -10.92 -6.26 5.98
C LEU A 37 -12.21 -5.64 6.55
N ALA A 38 -12.94 -4.88 5.74
CA ALA A 38 -14.21 -4.32 6.14
C ALA A 38 -15.21 -5.45 6.51
N PRO A 39 -16.01 -5.29 7.58
CA PRO A 39 -16.85 -6.34 8.14
C PRO A 39 -18.19 -6.47 7.39
N PHE A 40 -18.13 -6.54 6.06
CA PHE A 40 -19.29 -6.59 5.17
C PHE A 40 -19.12 -7.68 4.12
N GLY A 41 -20.22 -8.11 3.51
CA GLY A 41 -20.19 -9.09 2.43
C GLY A 41 -19.68 -8.49 1.12
N MET A 42 -19.16 -9.33 0.21
CA MET A 42 -18.71 -8.88 -1.11
C MET A 42 -19.85 -8.24 -1.92
N PHE A 43 -20.98 -8.95 -2.04
CA PHE A 43 -22.15 -8.45 -2.77
C PHE A 43 -22.78 -7.21 -2.12
N GLU A 44 -22.78 -7.16 -0.79
CA GLU A 44 -23.22 -5.99 -0.04
C GLU A 44 -22.35 -4.77 -0.35
N THR A 45 -21.02 -4.98 -0.38
CA THR A 45 -20.06 -3.93 -0.76
C THR A 45 -20.31 -3.46 -2.19
N VAL A 46 -20.43 -4.37 -3.17
CA VAL A 46 -20.73 -4.00 -4.56
C VAL A 46 -22.03 -3.20 -4.67
N ARG A 47 -23.10 -3.63 -3.98
CA ARG A 47 -24.38 -2.93 -3.94
C ARG A 47 -24.25 -1.52 -3.33
N ALA A 48 -23.53 -1.39 -2.21
CA ALA A 48 -23.34 -0.11 -1.55
C ALA A 48 -22.51 0.88 -2.39
N LEU A 49 -21.47 0.38 -3.07
CA LEU A 49 -20.62 1.19 -3.95
C LEU A 49 -21.34 1.67 -5.23
N SER A 50 -22.26 0.86 -5.75
CA SER A 50 -23.04 1.17 -6.97
C SER A 50 -24.31 1.97 -6.70
N GLY A 51 -24.72 2.09 -5.43
CA GLY A 51 -25.91 2.82 -5.01
C GLY A 51 -25.62 4.23 -4.50
N SER A 52 -26.69 4.90 -4.07
CA SER A 52 -26.63 6.22 -3.42
C SER A 52 -26.05 6.19 -2.00
N GLU A 53 -25.86 5.00 -1.43
CA GLU A 53 -25.37 4.81 -0.05
C GLU A 53 -23.85 4.85 0.07
N PHE A 54 -23.12 5.01 -1.05
CA PHE A 54 -21.66 4.93 -1.09
C PHE A 54 -20.94 5.78 -0.02
N PRO A 55 -21.21 7.09 0.13
CA PRO A 55 -20.51 7.91 1.11
C PRO A 55 -20.77 7.45 2.56
N HIS A 56 -22.01 7.06 2.85
CA HIS A 56 -22.41 6.57 4.18
C HIS A 56 -21.78 5.21 4.48
N PHE A 57 -21.73 4.31 3.50
CA PHE A 57 -21.08 3.00 3.62
C PHE A 57 -19.58 3.14 3.92
N MET A 58 -18.88 4.04 3.23
CA MET A 58 -17.46 4.29 3.48
C MET A 58 -17.22 4.84 4.88
N LEU A 59 -18.10 5.74 5.35
CA LEU A 59 -18.05 6.26 6.72
C LEU A 59 -18.25 5.12 7.74
N GLN A 60 -19.25 4.26 7.54
CA GLN A 60 -19.51 3.11 8.41
C GLN A 60 -18.33 2.13 8.45
N CYS A 61 -17.69 1.87 7.30
CA CYS A 61 -16.47 1.07 7.26
C CYS A 61 -15.38 1.71 8.12
N SER A 62 -15.12 3.01 7.91
CA SER A 62 -14.05 3.71 8.63
C SER A 62 -14.27 3.73 10.15
N GLN A 63 -15.52 3.83 10.60
CA GLN A 63 -15.88 3.80 12.02
C GLN A 63 -15.64 2.42 12.66
N LYS A 64 -15.78 1.33 11.88
CA LYS A 64 -15.63 -0.05 12.39
C LYS A 64 -14.18 -0.55 12.38
N VAL A 65 -13.40 -0.21 11.34
CA VAL A 65 -12.07 -0.80 11.12
C VAL A 65 -10.93 0.23 11.08
N GLY A 66 -11.24 1.52 11.17
CA GLY A 66 -10.26 2.61 11.14
C GLY A 66 -10.14 3.28 9.77
N SER A 67 -9.20 4.23 9.67
CA SER A 67 -9.01 5.05 8.46
C SER A 67 -8.37 4.31 7.29
N ILE A 68 -7.77 3.14 7.51
CA ILE A 68 -7.11 2.35 6.46
C ILE A 68 -7.62 0.91 6.52
N PHE A 69 -8.25 0.44 5.45
CA PHE A 69 -8.88 -0.88 5.42
C PHE A 69 -8.97 -1.44 4.00
N ARG A 70 -9.35 -2.72 3.89
CA ARG A 70 -9.61 -3.42 2.63
C ARG A 70 -11.09 -3.59 2.39
N LEU A 71 -11.53 -3.44 1.15
CA LEU A 71 -12.88 -3.77 0.71
C LEU A 71 -12.94 -5.20 0.16
N PRO A 72 -13.98 -5.98 0.53
CA PRO A 72 -14.19 -7.31 -0.04
C PRO A 72 -14.80 -7.16 -1.43
N LEU A 73 -13.96 -6.92 -2.43
CA LEU A 73 -14.35 -6.80 -3.83
C LEU A 73 -13.71 -7.90 -4.67
N PRO A 74 -14.34 -8.32 -5.78
CA PRO A 74 -13.75 -9.27 -6.71
C PRO A 74 -12.57 -8.60 -7.46
N SER A 75 -11.38 -8.66 -6.87
CA SER A 75 -10.13 -8.16 -7.45
C SER A 75 -8.95 -9.05 -7.05
N TRP A 76 -8.03 -9.30 -7.98
CA TRP A 76 -6.84 -10.13 -7.76
C TRP A 76 -5.84 -9.50 -6.79
N SER A 77 -5.76 -8.16 -6.74
CA SER A 77 -4.84 -7.42 -5.87
C SER A 77 -5.50 -6.90 -4.60
N GLY A 78 -6.82 -7.05 -4.46
CA GLY A 78 -7.60 -6.44 -3.38
C GLY A 78 -7.75 -4.92 -3.56
N ILE A 79 -8.77 -4.35 -2.93
CA ILE A 79 -9.02 -2.90 -2.96
C ILE A 79 -8.80 -2.34 -1.56
N PHE A 80 -7.94 -1.32 -1.48
CA PHE A 80 -7.57 -0.65 -0.24
C PHE A 80 -8.18 0.74 -0.21
N VAL A 81 -8.65 1.13 0.96
CA VAL A 81 -9.19 2.45 1.25
C VAL A 81 -8.24 3.14 2.20
N VAL A 82 -7.86 4.37 1.88
CA VAL A 82 -6.93 5.19 2.66
C VAL A 82 -7.61 6.52 2.96
N GLY A 83 -8.05 6.70 4.20
CA GLY A 83 -8.63 7.93 4.72
C GLY A 83 -7.63 8.81 5.48
N ASP A 84 -6.39 8.34 5.68
CA ASP A 84 -5.32 9.13 6.28
C ASP A 84 -4.62 9.99 5.22
N LYS A 85 -4.55 11.31 5.44
CA LYS A 85 -4.02 12.26 4.46
C LYS A 85 -2.51 12.08 4.22
N ASP A 86 -1.75 11.70 5.23
CA ASP A 86 -0.29 11.64 5.16
C ASP A 86 0.13 10.35 4.49
N VAL A 87 -0.55 9.24 4.78
CA VAL A 87 -0.40 7.98 4.04
C VAL A 87 -0.87 8.12 2.60
N ALA A 88 -2.01 8.77 2.36
CA ALA A 88 -2.48 9.02 1.00
C ALA A 88 -1.46 9.84 0.19
N ARG A 89 -0.88 10.89 0.78
CA ARG A 89 0.19 11.67 0.14
C ARG A 89 1.38 10.77 -0.19
N GLN A 90 1.87 9.99 0.77
CA GLN A 90 3.02 9.09 0.56
C GLN A 90 2.77 8.15 -0.63
N ILE A 91 1.61 7.49 -0.68
CA ILE A 91 1.23 6.58 -1.79
C ILE A 91 1.16 7.34 -3.12
N LEU A 92 0.52 8.51 -3.15
CA LEU A 92 0.33 9.26 -4.38
C LEU A 92 1.62 9.87 -4.94
N THR A 93 2.59 10.16 -4.08
CA THR A 93 3.89 10.74 -4.46
C THR A 93 5.00 9.70 -4.64
N ASP A 94 4.76 8.43 -4.31
CA ASP A 94 5.77 7.38 -4.42
C ASP A 94 6.14 7.12 -5.89
N PRO A 95 7.38 7.41 -6.32
CA PRO A 95 7.81 7.21 -7.71
C PRO A 95 7.93 5.72 -8.08
N LEU A 96 7.99 4.81 -7.10
CA LEU A 96 8.04 3.37 -7.33
C LEU A 96 6.64 2.75 -7.46
N SER A 97 5.59 3.51 -7.16
CA SER A 97 4.21 3.06 -7.29
C SER A 97 3.74 3.14 -8.75
N THR A 98 3.08 2.08 -9.23
CA THR A 98 2.45 2.08 -10.55
C THR A 98 1.06 2.69 -10.45
N LYS A 99 0.79 3.75 -11.22
CA LYS A 99 -0.54 4.34 -11.37
C LYS A 99 -1.23 3.70 -12.59
N PRO A 100 -2.19 2.78 -12.42
CA PRO A 100 -2.81 2.05 -13.53
C PRO A 100 -3.60 3.00 -14.45
N ALA A 101 -3.38 2.90 -15.76
CA ALA A 101 -4.00 3.78 -16.74
C ALA A 101 -5.53 3.70 -16.69
N GLU A 102 -6.10 2.52 -16.45
CA GLU A 102 -7.54 2.26 -16.44
C GLU A 102 -8.29 3.11 -15.40
N ILE A 103 -7.61 3.46 -14.29
CA ILE A 103 -8.18 4.30 -13.25
C ILE A 103 -7.90 5.78 -13.53
N TYR A 104 -6.70 6.12 -13.97
CA TYR A 104 -6.24 7.51 -14.04
C TYR A 104 -6.50 8.21 -15.38
N GLU A 105 -6.58 7.47 -16.48
CA GLU A 105 -6.80 7.99 -17.83
C GLU A 105 -8.12 8.77 -17.96
N PRO A 106 -9.27 8.30 -17.43
CA PRO A 106 -10.51 9.09 -17.46
C PRO A 106 -10.36 10.47 -16.81
N PHE A 107 -9.63 10.55 -15.69
CA PHE A 107 -9.37 11.82 -15.02
C PHE A 107 -8.43 12.71 -15.84
N ASN A 108 -7.41 12.13 -16.47
CA ASN A 108 -6.53 12.88 -17.36
C ASN A 108 -7.28 13.42 -18.57
N CYS A 109 -8.18 12.64 -19.17
CA CYS A 109 -9.04 13.10 -20.27
C CYS A 109 -9.96 14.25 -19.83
N ALA A 110 -10.59 14.14 -18.66
CA ALA A 110 -11.50 15.16 -18.16
C ALA A 110 -10.80 16.48 -17.75
N THR A 111 -9.53 16.42 -17.35
CA THR A 111 -8.78 17.57 -16.81
C THR A 111 -7.65 18.07 -17.70
N GLY A 112 -7.48 17.50 -18.90
CA GLY A 112 -6.34 17.81 -19.77
C GLY A 112 -4.99 17.43 -19.17
N GLY A 113 -4.95 16.34 -18.38
CA GLY A 113 -3.75 15.78 -17.77
C GLY A 113 -3.27 16.51 -16.50
N LYS A 114 -4.03 17.48 -15.99
CA LYS A 114 -3.68 18.27 -14.80
C LYS A 114 -4.62 17.94 -13.65
N THR A 115 -4.29 16.91 -12.86
CA THR A 115 -5.04 16.56 -11.64
C THR A 115 -4.16 16.60 -10.41
N MET A 116 -4.75 16.93 -9.26
CA MET A 116 -4.08 16.80 -7.95
C MET A 116 -3.60 15.37 -7.62
N VAL A 117 -4.03 14.36 -8.39
CA VAL A 117 -3.75 12.93 -8.16
C VAL A 117 -2.60 12.42 -9.07
N THR A 118 -2.41 13.05 -10.23
CA THR A 118 -1.40 12.70 -11.23
C THR A 118 -0.21 13.64 -11.26
N SER A 119 -0.33 14.84 -10.69
CA SER A 119 0.74 15.84 -10.70
C SER A 119 1.53 15.89 -9.41
N ASN A 120 2.85 15.80 -9.56
CA ASN A 120 3.79 15.97 -8.46
C ASN A 120 4.20 17.46 -8.41
N GLY A 121 3.56 18.25 -7.55
CA GLY A 121 3.92 19.66 -7.30
C GLY A 121 2.74 20.63 -7.32
N GLU A 122 3.03 21.92 -7.11
CA GLU A 122 2.05 22.99 -7.17
C GLU A 122 1.86 23.48 -8.62
N TYR A 123 0.64 23.44 -9.14
CA TYR A 123 0.28 24.14 -10.39
C TYR A 123 -0.26 25.55 -10.16
N TRP A 124 -0.65 25.86 -8.94
CA TRP A 124 -1.23 27.12 -8.53
C TRP A 124 -0.14 27.89 -7.79
N LYS A 125 0.21 29.08 -8.27
CA LYS A 125 0.97 30.04 -7.47
C LYS A 125 0.03 30.61 -6.41
N ASN A 126 0.40 30.50 -5.14
CA ASN A 126 -0.15 31.34 -4.08
C ASN A 126 0.32 32.78 -4.24
#